data_AF-A0A2H0VUC9-F1
#
_entry.id   AF-A0A2H0VUC9-F1
#
_cell.length_a   1.000
_cell.length_b   1.000
_cell.length_c   1.000
_cell.angle_alpha   90.00
_cell.angle_beta   90.00
_cell.angle_gamma   90.00
#
_symmetry.space_group_name_H-M   'P 1'
#
loop_
_entity.id
_entity.type
_entity.pdbx_description
1 polymer ?
#
loop_
_entity_poly.entity_id
_entity_poly.type
_entity_poly.pdbx_seq_one_letter_code
_entity_poly.pdbx_strand_id
1 'polypeptide(L)'
;MIKGAILLDFSLEKCHFFAMISKKINQKWHMENQFLSLQNWTQEILTMIKKDIKTDHLPSDPVFYRTYFGNRPQNRLSTEEIFAAYEKELLLGNQDLADWVVNRWVFKHGDLYKHFADGLSRVNPNFDEIKELTVEESNQILKGAAESFGAIPTYLFSLLNGVVFPKTVLDSLRKGAEEAKSAQIIQEKEDEEKQSLEKVLAAHKREVARLNDKIEGVQKKYTKDTESLKKQIKSLQQKLVKC
;
A
#
# COMPACT_ATOMS: atom_id res chain seq x y z
N MET A 1 21.68 -19.99 31.15
CA MET A 1 20.92 -20.65 30.06
C MET A 1 19.44 -20.64 30.45
N ILE A 2 18.54 -20.66 29.47
CA ILE A 2 17.07 -20.53 29.58
C ILE A 2 16.56 -19.07 29.47
N LYS A 3 16.77 -18.48 28.29
CA LYS A 3 15.90 -17.47 27.67
C LYS A 3 15.66 -17.96 26.25
N GLY A 4 14.52 -18.59 25.98
CA GLY A 4 14.27 -19.12 24.63
C GLY A 4 12.99 -19.93 24.40
N ALA A 5 12.05 -20.00 25.35
CA ALA A 5 10.89 -20.90 25.22
C ALA A 5 9.51 -20.22 25.22
N ILE A 6 9.38 -18.91 25.45
CA ILE A 6 8.05 -18.27 25.65
C ILE A 6 7.54 -17.52 24.39
N LEU A 7 8.34 -17.40 23.33
CA LEU A 7 7.97 -16.65 22.12
C LEU A 7 7.43 -17.51 20.96
N LEU A 8 7.37 -18.84 21.10
CA LEU A 8 6.91 -19.75 20.04
C LEU A 8 5.50 -20.33 20.27
N ASP A 9 5.03 -20.41 21.52
CA ASP A 9 3.71 -21.00 21.81
C ASP A 9 2.53 -20.06 21.54
N PHE A 10 2.72 -18.74 21.56
CA PHE A 10 1.66 -17.77 21.22
C PHE A 10 1.32 -17.69 19.72
N SER A 11 2.09 -18.35 18.86
CA SER A 11 1.93 -18.35 17.40
C SER A 11 1.10 -19.53 16.90
N LEU A 12 1.26 -20.72 17.50
CA LEU A 12 0.57 -21.93 17.04
C LEU A 12 -0.91 -22.00 17.47
N GLU A 13 -1.25 -21.54 18.68
CA GLU A 13 -2.66 -21.51 19.12
C GLU A 13 -3.49 -20.50 18.33
N LYS A 14 -2.88 -19.37 17.93
CA LYS A 14 -3.50 -18.45 16.97
C LYS A 14 -3.68 -19.12 15.62
N CYS A 15 -2.67 -19.78 15.06
CA CYS A 15 -2.83 -20.47 13.77
C CYS A 15 -3.98 -21.51 13.76
N HIS A 16 -4.15 -22.28 14.83
CA HIS A 16 -5.23 -23.27 14.92
C HIS A 16 -6.61 -22.64 15.16
N PHE A 17 -6.71 -21.59 15.98
CA PHE A 17 -7.96 -20.89 16.24
C PHE A 17 -8.42 -20.09 15.01
N PHE A 18 -7.48 -19.41 14.34
CA PHE A 18 -7.75 -18.67 13.09
C PHE A 18 -8.13 -19.60 11.93
N ALA A 19 -7.49 -20.77 11.79
CA ALA A 19 -7.87 -21.75 10.77
C ALA A 19 -9.23 -22.43 11.04
N MET A 20 -9.58 -22.62 12.31
CA MET A 20 -10.84 -23.28 12.71
C MET A 20 -12.05 -22.33 12.63
N ILE A 21 -11.87 -21.04 12.92
CA ILE A 21 -12.91 -20.02 12.75
C ILE A 21 -13.04 -19.58 11.28
N SER A 22 -11.94 -19.41 10.54
CA SER A 22 -12.00 -19.15 9.10
C SER A 22 -12.76 -20.25 8.34
N LYS A 23 -12.48 -21.53 8.62
CA LYS A 23 -13.24 -22.65 8.04
C LYS A 23 -14.73 -22.70 8.42
N LYS A 24 -15.12 -22.13 9.57
CA LYS A 24 -16.50 -22.19 10.09
C LYS A 24 -17.33 -20.97 9.72
N ILE A 25 -16.73 -19.77 9.71
CA ILE A 25 -17.36 -18.56 9.17
C ILE A 25 -17.59 -18.70 7.66
N ASN A 26 -16.67 -19.35 6.93
CA ASN A 26 -16.81 -19.62 5.49
C ASN A 26 -17.92 -20.62 5.12
N GLN A 27 -18.51 -21.36 6.07
CA GLN A 27 -19.48 -22.42 5.73
C GLN A 27 -20.92 -21.93 5.52
N LYS A 28 -21.27 -20.67 5.81
CA LYS A 28 -22.70 -20.27 5.85
C LYS A 28 -23.12 -19.05 5.04
N TRP A 29 -22.20 -18.32 4.44
CA TRP A 29 -22.53 -17.25 3.48
C TRP A 29 -21.95 -17.56 2.10
N HIS A 30 -22.56 -18.54 1.43
CA HIS A 30 -22.49 -18.63 -0.03
C HIS A 30 -23.27 -17.44 -0.63
N MET A 31 -22.65 -16.26 -0.65
CA MET A 31 -22.87 -15.38 -1.79
C MET A 31 -22.01 -15.93 -2.92
N GLU A 32 -22.64 -16.24 -4.05
CA GLU A 32 -21.98 -16.53 -5.31
C GLU A 32 -20.80 -15.56 -5.50
N ASN A 33 -19.58 -16.09 -5.41
CA ASN A 33 -18.33 -15.39 -5.62
C ASN A 33 -18.28 -13.93 -5.11
N GLN A 34 -17.95 -13.74 -3.83
CA GLN A 34 -17.78 -12.41 -3.21
C GLN A 34 -16.86 -11.44 -4.00
N PHE A 35 -15.91 -11.96 -4.77
CA PHE A 35 -15.02 -11.16 -5.61
C PHE A 35 -15.72 -10.52 -6.82
N LEU A 36 -16.93 -10.96 -7.20
CA LEU A 36 -17.78 -10.24 -8.16
C LEU A 36 -18.21 -8.88 -7.62
N SER A 37 -18.63 -8.82 -6.36
CA SER A 37 -19.02 -7.57 -5.70
C SER A 37 -17.82 -6.67 -5.38
N LEU A 38 -16.63 -7.28 -5.25
CA LEU A 38 -15.38 -6.63 -4.92
C LEU A 38 -14.48 -6.38 -6.14
N GLN A 39 -14.98 -6.52 -7.37
CA GLN A 39 -14.14 -6.42 -8.58
C GLN A 39 -13.30 -5.13 -8.61
N ASN A 40 -13.91 -4.00 -8.25
CA ASN A 40 -13.24 -2.68 -8.20
C ASN A 40 -12.23 -2.52 -7.04
N TRP A 41 -12.13 -3.52 -6.18
CA TRP A 41 -11.31 -3.57 -4.97
C TRP A 41 -10.29 -4.72 -4.98
N THR A 42 -10.38 -5.62 -5.96
CA THR A 42 -9.52 -6.81 -6.06
C THR A 42 -8.05 -6.42 -6.12
N GLN A 43 -7.71 -5.37 -6.87
CA GLN A 43 -6.33 -4.91 -7.01
C GLN A 43 -5.76 -4.40 -5.67
N GLU A 44 -6.55 -3.69 -4.88
CA GLU A 44 -6.18 -3.22 -3.55
C GLU A 44 -5.97 -4.38 -2.58
N ILE A 45 -6.86 -5.38 -2.62
CA ILE A 45 -6.73 -6.61 -1.82
C ILE A 45 -5.43 -7.33 -2.17
N LEU A 46 -5.17 -7.58 -3.45
CA LEU A 46 -3.98 -8.30 -3.93
C LEU A 46 -2.69 -7.53 -3.64
N THR A 47 -2.72 -6.20 -3.70
CA THR A 47 -1.57 -5.34 -3.38
C THR A 47 -1.10 -5.56 -1.95
N MET A 48 -2.02 -5.68 -0.99
CA MET A 48 -1.68 -5.88 0.43
C MET A 48 -1.04 -7.25 0.73
N ILE A 49 -1.33 -8.27 -0.09
CA ILE A 49 -0.80 -9.62 0.06
C ILE A 49 0.25 -9.97 -1.02
N LYS A 50 0.71 -8.98 -1.79
CA LYS A 50 1.65 -9.15 -2.92
C LYS A 50 2.87 -9.99 -2.58
N LYS A 51 3.44 -9.78 -1.39
CA LYS A 51 4.62 -10.52 -0.94
C LYS A 51 4.28 -11.99 -0.77
N ASP A 52 3.19 -12.29 -0.09
CA ASP A 52 2.73 -13.65 0.20
C ASP A 52 2.35 -14.39 -1.10
N ILE A 53 1.72 -13.70 -2.07
CA ILE A 53 1.47 -14.21 -3.42
C ILE A 53 2.77 -14.72 -4.06
N LYS A 54 3.83 -13.90 -4.01
CA LYS A 54 5.11 -14.23 -4.67
C LYS A 54 5.92 -15.28 -3.91
N THR A 55 5.90 -15.27 -2.59
CA THR A 55 6.78 -16.15 -1.79
C THR A 55 6.13 -17.46 -1.36
N ASP A 56 4.80 -17.52 -1.32
CA ASP A 56 4.05 -18.66 -0.77
C ASP A 56 3.17 -19.32 -1.85
N HIS A 57 2.19 -18.61 -2.40
CA HIS A 57 1.22 -19.25 -3.31
C HIS A 57 1.82 -19.64 -4.67
N LEU A 58 2.48 -18.70 -5.37
CA LEU A 58 3.02 -18.99 -6.71
C LEU A 58 4.00 -20.19 -6.76
N PRO A 59 4.92 -20.38 -5.79
CA PRO A 59 5.77 -21.57 -5.75
C PRO A 59 5.03 -22.85 -5.32
N SER A 60 4.01 -22.71 -4.46
CA SER A 60 3.31 -23.85 -3.86
C SER A 60 2.18 -24.41 -4.74
N ASP A 61 1.71 -23.65 -5.73
CA ASP A 61 0.74 -24.09 -6.72
C ASP A 61 1.31 -24.10 -8.16
N PRO A 62 2.02 -25.17 -8.55
CA PRO A 62 2.55 -25.32 -9.90
C PRO A 62 1.46 -25.41 -10.98
N VAL A 63 0.25 -25.84 -10.62
CA VAL A 63 -0.86 -26.02 -11.58
C VAL A 63 -1.39 -24.65 -11.99
N PHE A 64 -1.68 -23.78 -11.01
CA PHE A 64 -2.02 -22.39 -11.26
C PHE A 64 -0.91 -21.69 -12.04
N TYR A 65 0.35 -21.85 -11.58
CA TYR A 65 1.49 -21.19 -12.21
C TYR A 65 1.62 -21.55 -13.70
N ARG A 66 1.55 -22.85 -14.02
CA ARG A 66 1.69 -23.33 -15.40
C ARG A 66 0.51 -22.92 -16.27
N THR A 67 -0.70 -22.87 -15.71
CA THR A 67 -1.92 -22.48 -16.43
C THR A 67 -1.85 -21.02 -16.89
N TYR A 68 -1.33 -20.13 -16.04
CA TYR A 68 -1.32 -18.69 -16.31
C TYR A 68 0.00 -18.15 -16.87
N PHE A 69 1.13 -18.74 -16.49
CA PHE A 69 2.46 -18.22 -16.82
C PHE A 69 3.35 -19.21 -17.59
N GLY A 70 2.87 -20.44 -17.80
CA GLY A 70 3.59 -21.49 -18.50
C GLY A 70 4.93 -21.81 -17.83
N ASN A 71 6.02 -21.75 -18.61
CA ASN A 71 7.39 -22.00 -18.14
C ASN A 71 8.20 -20.72 -17.94
N ARG A 72 7.57 -19.54 -17.95
CA ARG A 72 8.28 -18.28 -17.71
C ARG A 72 8.85 -18.28 -16.29
N PRO A 73 10.07 -17.77 -16.06
CA PRO A 73 10.61 -17.66 -14.72
C PRO A 73 9.93 -16.50 -13.96
N GLN A 74 9.69 -16.70 -12.66
CA GLN A 74 8.89 -15.78 -11.83
C GLN A 74 9.47 -14.36 -11.76
N ASN A 75 10.80 -14.23 -11.84
CA ASN A 75 11.48 -12.93 -11.85
C ASN A 75 11.21 -12.07 -13.10
N ARG A 76 10.65 -12.67 -14.17
CA ARG A 76 10.24 -11.97 -15.39
C ARG A 76 8.75 -11.67 -15.45
N LEU A 77 8.01 -11.92 -14.37
CA LEU A 77 6.59 -11.61 -14.29
C LEU A 77 6.40 -10.23 -13.65
N SER A 78 5.64 -9.39 -14.33
CA SER A 78 5.23 -8.09 -13.78
C SER A 78 4.19 -8.30 -12.67
N THR A 79 3.98 -7.28 -11.83
CA THR A 79 2.98 -7.40 -10.75
C THR A 79 1.57 -7.42 -11.33
N GLU A 80 1.37 -6.65 -12.40
CA GLU A 80 0.12 -6.49 -13.13
C GLU A 80 -0.27 -7.80 -13.83
N GLU A 81 0.70 -8.50 -14.45
CA GLU A 81 0.48 -9.85 -15.02
C GLU A 81 0.01 -10.85 -13.94
N ILE A 82 0.65 -10.81 -12.77
CA ILE A 82 0.29 -11.70 -11.66
C ILE A 82 -1.12 -11.36 -11.16
N PHE A 83 -1.42 -10.08 -10.92
CA PHE A 83 -2.72 -9.68 -10.40
C PHE A 83 -3.85 -9.95 -11.37
N ALA A 84 -3.64 -9.77 -12.68
CA ALA A 84 -4.64 -10.12 -13.69
C ALA A 84 -4.98 -11.62 -13.70
N ALA A 85 -4.00 -12.50 -13.48
CA ALA A 85 -4.23 -13.93 -13.37
C ALA A 85 -5.07 -14.28 -12.12
N TYR A 86 -4.74 -13.68 -10.97
CA TYR A 86 -5.51 -13.88 -9.73
C TYR A 86 -6.92 -13.33 -9.86
N GLU A 87 -7.09 -12.11 -10.40
CA GLU A 87 -8.41 -11.52 -10.62
C GLU A 87 -9.27 -12.43 -11.50
N LYS A 88 -8.71 -12.98 -12.58
CA LYS A 88 -9.43 -13.91 -13.45
C LYS A 88 -9.87 -15.18 -12.72
N GLU A 89 -8.99 -15.83 -11.96
CA GLU A 89 -9.36 -17.03 -11.19
C GLU A 89 -10.37 -16.75 -10.07
N LEU A 90 -10.21 -15.62 -9.38
CA LEU A 90 -11.15 -15.18 -8.36
C LEU A 90 -12.53 -14.95 -8.97
N LEU A 91 -12.63 -14.30 -10.12
CA LEU A 91 -13.90 -14.08 -10.84
C LEU A 91 -14.51 -15.37 -11.42
N LEU A 92 -13.69 -16.38 -11.73
CA LEU A 92 -14.15 -17.72 -12.12
C LEU A 92 -14.72 -18.53 -10.95
N GLY A 93 -14.61 -18.02 -9.71
CA GLY A 93 -15.18 -18.64 -8.52
C GLY A 93 -14.31 -19.75 -7.93
N ASN A 94 -13.00 -19.67 -8.12
CA ASN A 94 -12.05 -20.58 -7.47
C ASN A 94 -12.07 -20.36 -5.94
N GLN A 95 -12.82 -21.21 -5.23
CA GLN A 95 -13.04 -21.07 -3.78
C GLN A 95 -11.75 -21.25 -2.96
N ASP A 96 -10.90 -22.22 -3.33
CA ASP A 96 -9.65 -22.46 -2.61
C ASP A 96 -8.72 -21.25 -2.67
N LEU A 97 -8.63 -20.63 -3.86
CA LEU A 97 -7.86 -19.40 -4.05
C LEU A 97 -8.51 -18.22 -3.30
N ALA A 98 -9.83 -18.08 -3.40
CA ALA A 98 -10.57 -17.02 -2.71
C ALA A 98 -10.36 -17.08 -1.19
N ASP A 99 -10.46 -18.28 -0.61
CA ASP A 99 -10.22 -18.53 0.81
C ASP A 99 -8.78 -18.22 1.20
N TRP A 100 -7.80 -18.62 0.36
CA TRP A 100 -6.41 -18.29 0.61
C TRP A 100 -6.18 -16.76 0.61
N VAL A 101 -6.73 -16.04 -0.37
CA VAL A 101 -6.62 -14.57 -0.47
C VAL A 101 -7.24 -13.89 0.74
N VAL A 102 -8.48 -14.25 1.11
CA VAL A 102 -9.17 -13.69 2.28
C VAL A 102 -8.36 -13.93 3.54
N ASN A 103 -7.90 -15.15 3.78
CA ASN A 103 -7.14 -15.51 4.97
C ASN A 103 -5.84 -14.70 5.09
N ARG A 104 -5.10 -14.56 3.99
CA ARG A 104 -3.87 -13.76 3.98
C ARG A 104 -4.17 -12.28 4.20
N TRP A 105 -5.25 -11.76 3.64
CA TRP A 105 -5.63 -10.36 3.81
C TRP A 105 -6.06 -10.07 5.25
N VAL A 106 -6.90 -10.93 5.85
CA VAL A 106 -7.34 -10.82 7.25
C VAL A 106 -6.17 -10.90 8.22
N PHE A 107 -5.20 -11.77 7.94
CA PHE A 107 -3.99 -11.89 8.78
C PHE A 107 -3.17 -10.60 8.81
N LYS A 108 -3.08 -9.85 7.70
CA LYS A 108 -2.44 -8.53 7.67
C LYS A 108 -3.18 -7.48 8.50
N HIS A 109 -4.49 -7.67 8.68
CA HIS A 109 -5.39 -6.78 9.40
C HIS A 109 -5.86 -7.39 10.72
N GLY A 110 -4.96 -8.06 11.45
CA GLY A 110 -5.29 -8.75 12.70
C GLY A 110 -5.92 -7.86 13.77
N ASP A 111 -5.54 -6.59 13.84
CA ASP A 111 -6.14 -5.63 14.79
C ASP A 111 -7.58 -5.27 14.42
N LEU A 112 -7.86 -5.13 13.12
CA LEU A 112 -9.22 -4.92 12.60
C LEU A 112 -10.09 -6.15 12.88
N TYR A 113 -9.54 -7.35 12.65
CA TYR A 113 -10.24 -8.59 13.01
C TYR A 113 -10.60 -8.62 14.50
N LYS A 114 -9.65 -8.31 15.38
CA LYS A 114 -9.88 -8.26 16.82
C LYS A 114 -10.98 -7.25 17.18
N HIS A 115 -10.94 -6.06 16.59
CA HIS A 115 -11.97 -5.03 16.79
C HIS A 115 -13.38 -5.54 16.46
N PHE A 116 -13.54 -6.16 15.30
CA PHE A 116 -14.82 -6.73 14.87
C PHE A 116 -15.23 -7.94 15.72
N ALA A 117 -14.31 -8.84 16.05
CA ALA A 117 -14.57 -10.00 16.88
C ALA A 117 -15.00 -9.61 18.30
N ASP A 118 -14.33 -8.64 18.91
CA ASP A 118 -14.69 -8.09 20.24
C ASP A 118 -16.07 -7.42 20.20
N GLY A 119 -16.39 -6.72 19.10
CA GLY A 119 -17.70 -6.10 18.89
C GLY A 119 -18.82 -7.13 18.73
N LEU A 120 -18.63 -8.12 17.86
CA LEU A 120 -19.60 -9.19 17.59
C LEU A 120 -19.85 -10.06 18.82
N SER A 121 -18.79 -10.38 19.58
CA SER A 121 -18.89 -11.19 20.80
C SER A 121 -19.69 -10.50 21.91
N ARG A 122 -19.75 -9.17 21.92
CA ARG A 122 -20.60 -8.41 22.85
C ARG A 122 -22.08 -8.49 22.50
N VAL A 123 -22.40 -8.62 21.21
CA VAL A 123 -23.77 -8.78 20.71
C VAL A 123 -24.24 -10.22 20.96
N ASN A 124 -23.45 -11.20 20.55
CA ASN A 124 -23.70 -12.61 20.81
C ASN A 124 -22.37 -13.36 21.01
N PRO A 125 -22.17 -14.07 22.14
CA PRO A 125 -21.00 -14.92 22.35
C PRO A 125 -20.83 -16.01 21.28
N ASN A 126 -21.92 -16.50 20.70
CA ASN A 126 -21.94 -17.34 19.50
C ASN A 126 -22.25 -16.48 18.27
N PHE A 127 -21.33 -15.59 17.89
CA PHE A 127 -21.55 -14.66 16.77
C PHE A 127 -21.73 -15.38 15.41
N ASP A 128 -21.35 -16.67 15.31
CA ASP A 128 -21.61 -17.53 14.15
C ASP A 128 -23.12 -17.79 13.88
N GLU A 129 -23.98 -17.55 14.87
CA GLU A 129 -25.43 -17.73 14.76
C GLU A 129 -26.17 -16.45 14.33
N ILE A 130 -25.46 -15.32 14.24
CA ILE A 130 -26.04 -14.04 13.85
C ILE A 130 -26.42 -14.09 12.37
N LYS A 131 -27.73 -14.04 12.10
CA LYS A 131 -28.27 -14.05 10.73
C LYS A 131 -28.38 -12.66 10.11
N GLU A 132 -28.50 -11.62 10.92
CA GLU A 132 -28.55 -10.21 10.51
C GLU A 132 -28.36 -9.36 11.76
N LEU A 133 -27.55 -8.32 11.68
CA LEU A 133 -27.37 -7.33 12.75
C LEU A 133 -28.40 -6.20 12.59
N THR A 134 -28.82 -5.61 13.70
CA THR A 134 -29.57 -4.35 13.66
C THR A 134 -28.68 -3.18 13.27
N VAL A 135 -29.27 -2.07 12.84
CA VAL A 135 -28.51 -0.85 12.50
C VAL A 135 -27.75 -0.33 13.72
N GLU A 136 -28.35 -0.40 14.90
CA GLU A 136 -27.78 0.01 16.17
C GLU A 136 -26.55 -0.83 16.55
N GLU A 137 -26.66 -2.16 16.49
CA GLU A 137 -25.54 -3.08 16.74
C GLU A 137 -24.41 -2.86 15.72
N SER A 138 -24.78 -2.69 14.45
CA SER A 138 -23.82 -2.41 13.38
C SER A 138 -23.04 -1.13 13.65
N ASN A 139 -23.72 -0.05 14.05
CA ASN A 139 -23.07 1.22 14.40
C ASN A 139 -22.19 1.10 15.65
N GLN A 140 -22.55 0.25 16.61
CA GLN A 140 -21.70 0.00 17.78
C GLN A 140 -20.40 -0.72 17.41
N ILE A 141 -20.48 -1.73 16.54
CA ILE A 141 -19.30 -2.48 16.05
C ILE A 141 -18.41 -1.58 15.20
N LEU A 142 -19.00 -0.77 14.32
CA LEU A 142 -18.28 0.11 13.41
C LEU A 142 -17.73 1.37 14.07
N LYS A 143 -18.12 1.66 15.31
CA LYS A 143 -17.71 2.86 16.04
C LYS A 143 -16.19 2.95 16.15
N GLY A 144 -15.62 4.00 15.57
CA GLY A 144 -14.17 4.25 15.58
C GLY A 144 -13.35 3.35 14.64
N ALA A 145 -13.98 2.43 13.90
CA ALA A 145 -13.26 1.52 13.00
C ALA A 145 -12.66 2.28 11.79
N ALA A 146 -13.45 3.12 11.13
CA ALA A 146 -12.98 3.91 10.00
C ALA A 146 -11.89 4.93 10.39
N GLU A 147 -11.95 5.47 11.61
CA GLU A 147 -10.94 6.41 12.14
C GLU A 147 -9.63 5.70 12.49
N SER A 148 -9.71 4.50 13.06
CA SER A 148 -8.54 3.76 13.55
C SER A 148 -7.83 2.95 12.46
N PHE A 149 -8.60 2.38 11.53
CA PHE A 149 -8.11 1.42 10.54
C PHE A 149 -8.30 1.91 9.09
N GLY A 150 -8.98 3.03 8.89
CA GLY A 150 -9.33 3.57 7.58
C GLY A 150 -10.67 3.04 7.05
N ALA A 151 -11.31 3.83 6.20
CA ALA A 151 -12.60 3.50 5.60
C ALA A 151 -12.51 2.29 4.64
N ILE A 152 -11.45 2.21 3.83
CA ILE A 152 -11.27 1.13 2.85
C ILE A 152 -11.09 -0.23 3.55
N PRO A 153 -10.13 -0.42 4.48
CA PRO A 153 -9.98 -1.71 5.15
C PRO A 153 -11.24 -2.12 5.93
N THR A 154 -11.92 -1.17 6.57
CA THR A 154 -13.17 -1.44 7.30
C THR A 154 -14.26 -1.98 6.38
N TYR A 155 -14.44 -1.39 5.20
CA TYR A 155 -15.39 -1.87 4.20
C TYR A 155 -15.00 -3.26 3.64
N LEU A 156 -13.74 -3.44 3.24
CA LEU A 156 -13.26 -4.70 2.70
C LEU A 156 -13.36 -5.84 3.70
N PHE A 157 -13.02 -5.59 4.97
CA PHE A 157 -13.14 -6.59 6.04
C PHE A 157 -14.59 -7.05 6.20
N SER A 158 -15.53 -6.11 6.16
CA SER A 158 -16.97 -6.38 6.31
C SER A 158 -17.49 -7.33 5.23
N LEU A 159 -17.02 -7.15 3.98
CA LEU A 159 -17.41 -8.01 2.87
C LEU A 159 -16.64 -9.34 2.82
N LEU A 160 -15.31 -9.32 3.01
CA LEU A 160 -14.47 -10.51 2.92
C LEU A 160 -14.75 -11.54 4.03
N ASN A 161 -15.20 -11.09 5.20
CA ASN A 161 -15.58 -11.98 6.31
C ASN A 161 -17.09 -12.22 6.39
N GLY A 162 -17.87 -11.68 5.44
CA GLY A 162 -19.32 -11.88 5.40
C GLY A 162 -20.05 -11.37 6.64
N VAL A 163 -19.63 -10.24 7.21
CA VAL A 163 -20.30 -9.66 8.38
C VAL A 163 -21.71 -9.23 7.97
N VAL A 164 -22.72 -9.72 8.68
CA VAL A 164 -24.11 -9.61 8.25
C VAL A 164 -24.74 -8.27 8.63
N PHE A 165 -24.22 -7.20 8.03
CA PHE A 165 -24.74 -5.87 8.20
C PHE A 165 -25.99 -5.62 7.33
N PRO A 166 -26.92 -4.77 7.78
CA PRO A 166 -28.00 -4.26 6.96
C PRO A 166 -27.45 -3.59 5.70
N LYS A 167 -28.19 -3.69 4.59
CA LYS A 167 -27.83 -3.07 3.32
C LYS A 167 -27.54 -1.57 3.44
N THR A 168 -28.30 -0.86 4.26
CA THR A 168 -28.11 0.58 4.51
C THR A 168 -26.74 0.90 5.11
N VAL A 169 -26.25 0.05 6.01
CA VAL A 169 -24.93 0.19 6.64
C VAL A 169 -23.82 -0.16 5.63
N LEU A 170 -23.99 -1.24 4.88
CA LEU A 170 -23.04 -1.63 3.83
C LEU A 170 -22.90 -0.55 2.74
N ASP A 171 -24.01 0.04 2.30
CA ASP A 171 -24.01 1.12 1.32
C ASP A 171 -23.28 2.37 1.86
N SER A 172 -23.46 2.68 3.15
CA SER A 172 -22.72 3.77 3.81
C SER A 172 -21.22 3.49 3.88
N LEU A 173 -20.82 2.26 4.21
CA LEU A 173 -19.41 1.86 4.24
C LEU A 173 -18.78 1.90 2.85
N ARG A 174 -19.50 1.43 1.82
CA ARG A 174 -19.05 1.50 0.42
C ARG A 174 -18.79 2.94 0.02
N LYS A 175 -19.74 3.84 0.27
CA LYS A 175 -19.62 5.25 -0.08
C LYS A 175 -18.41 5.90 0.62
N GLY A 176 -18.24 5.65 1.92
CA GLY A 176 -17.07 6.15 2.67
C GLY A 176 -15.74 5.60 2.14
N ALA A 177 -15.70 4.33 1.71
CA ALA A 177 -14.52 3.75 1.08
C ALA A 177 -14.23 4.36 -0.29
N GLU A 178 -15.25 4.58 -1.13
CA GLU A 178 -15.11 5.24 -2.44
C GLU A 178 -14.60 6.68 -2.31
N GLU A 179 -15.15 7.44 -1.37
CA GLU A 179 -14.69 8.80 -1.04
C GLU A 179 -13.22 8.77 -0.60
N ALA A 180 -12.86 7.88 0.32
CA ALA A 180 -11.47 7.72 0.77
C ALA A 180 -10.52 7.31 -0.37
N LYS A 181 -10.96 6.43 -1.28
CA LYS A 181 -10.19 6.02 -2.46
C LYS A 181 -9.94 7.20 -3.40
N SER A 182 -10.98 8.00 -3.67
CA SER A 182 -10.83 9.19 -4.50
C SER A 182 -9.87 10.21 -3.89
N ALA A 183 -9.93 10.41 -2.57
CA ALA A 183 -9.03 11.29 -1.84
C ALA A 183 -7.58 10.79 -1.88
N GLN A 184 -7.34 9.48 -1.74
CA GLN A 184 -6.02 8.88 -1.88
C GLN A 184 -5.44 9.11 -3.28
N ILE A 185 -6.21 8.91 -4.35
CA ILE A 185 -5.76 9.14 -5.73
C ILE A 185 -5.39 10.61 -5.97
N ILE A 186 -6.16 11.55 -5.41
CA ILE A 186 -5.85 12.98 -5.51
C ILE A 186 -4.55 13.29 -4.76
N GLN A 187 -4.41 12.80 -3.53
CA GLN A 187 -3.22 13.00 -2.72
C GLN A 187 -1.96 12.43 -3.38
N GLU A 188 -2.04 11.23 -3.93
CA GLU A 188 -0.93 10.59 -4.65
C GLU A 188 -0.47 11.45 -5.84
N LYS A 189 -1.41 11.99 -6.63
CA LYS A 189 -1.08 12.90 -7.74
C LYS A 189 -0.41 14.19 -7.26
N GLU A 190 -0.92 14.80 -6.20
CA GLU A 190 -0.31 16.00 -5.63
C GLU A 190 1.12 15.74 -5.13
N ASP A 191 1.37 14.58 -4.53
CA ASP A 191 2.68 14.22 -4.02
C ASP A 191 3.66 13.87 -5.14
N GLU A 192 3.20 13.24 -6.23
CA GLU A 192 3.98 13.05 -7.45
C GLU A 192 4.38 14.41 -8.09
N GLU A 193 3.45 15.35 -8.17
CA GLU A 193 3.70 16.70 -8.68
C GLU A 193 4.71 17.45 -7.81
N LYS A 194 4.58 17.40 -6.47
CA LYS A 194 5.54 17.99 -5.54
C LYS A 194 6.94 17.40 -5.72
N GLN A 195 7.06 16.08 -5.78
CA GLN A 195 8.36 15.42 -6.00
C GLN A 195 8.98 15.79 -7.35
N SER A 196 8.16 15.95 -8.39
CA SER A 196 8.61 16.43 -9.70
C SER A 196 9.15 17.86 -9.62
N LEU A 197 8.40 18.77 -8.98
CA LEU A 197 8.80 20.16 -8.77
C LEU A 197 10.08 20.27 -7.94
N GLU A 198 10.22 19.47 -6.88
CA GLU A 198 11.43 19.44 -6.05
C GLU A 198 12.67 19.01 -6.85
N LYS A 199 12.53 18.01 -7.73
CA LYS A 199 13.62 17.58 -8.62
C LYS A 199 14.04 18.71 -9.57
N VAL A 200 13.07 19.41 -10.14
CA VAL A 200 13.31 20.57 -11.03
C VAL A 200 14.01 21.71 -10.27
N LEU A 201 13.52 22.05 -9.07
CA LEU A 201 14.14 23.08 -8.22
C LEU A 201 15.57 22.71 -7.82
N ALA A 202 15.82 21.45 -7.46
CA ALA A 202 17.16 20.97 -7.12
C ALA A 202 18.11 21.06 -8.33
N ALA A 203 17.64 20.71 -9.53
CA ALA A 203 18.42 20.86 -10.75
C ALA A 203 18.77 22.32 -11.05
N HIS A 204 17.80 23.24 -10.95
CA HIS A 204 18.04 24.66 -11.15
C HIS A 204 18.99 25.26 -10.11
N LYS A 205 18.86 24.89 -8.83
CA LYS A 205 19.78 25.36 -7.78
C LYS A 205 21.23 24.96 -8.07
N ARG A 206 21.46 23.74 -8.57
CA ARG A 206 22.80 23.28 -8.98
C ARG A 206 23.34 24.06 -10.16
N GLU A 207 22.50 24.34 -11.16
CA GLU A 207 22.94 25.10 -12.33
C GLU A 207 23.25 26.56 -11.98
N VAL A 208 22.43 27.20 -11.14
CA VAL A 208 22.68 28.56 -10.65
C VAL A 208 24.01 28.62 -9.86
N ALA A 209 24.26 27.64 -8.98
CA ALA A 209 25.53 27.57 -8.26
C ALA A 209 26.73 27.47 -9.22
N ARG A 210 26.65 26.57 -10.21
CA ARG A 210 27.69 26.40 -11.23
C ARG A 210 27.97 27.67 -12.03
N LEU A 211 26.90 28.39 -12.42
CA LEU A 211 27.01 29.65 -13.15
C LEU A 211 27.61 30.75 -12.28
N ASN A 212 27.21 30.84 -11.01
CA ASN A 212 27.79 31.78 -10.06
C ASN A 212 29.29 31.55 -9.86
N ASP A 213 29.72 30.31 -9.65
CA ASP A 213 31.14 29.96 -9.52
C ASP A 213 31.93 30.37 -10.78
N LYS A 214 31.35 30.17 -11.97
CA LYS A 214 31.96 30.55 -13.24
C LYS A 214 32.07 32.07 -13.38
N ILE A 215 31.03 32.82 -13.04
CA ILE A 215 31.04 34.29 -13.08
C ILE A 215 32.06 34.84 -12.11
N GLU A 216 32.12 34.32 -10.88
CA GLU A 216 33.09 34.75 -9.87
C GLU A 216 34.53 34.48 -10.33
N GLY A 217 34.78 33.32 -10.94
CA GLY A 217 36.08 32.99 -11.52
C GLY A 217 36.49 33.95 -12.64
N VAL A 218 35.55 34.32 -13.53
CA VAL A 218 35.78 35.31 -14.58
C VAL A 218 36.06 36.69 -14.00
N GLN A 219 35.29 37.14 -13.01
CA GLN A 219 35.50 38.43 -12.34
C GLN A 219 36.88 38.52 -11.69
N LYS A 220 37.31 37.47 -10.97
CA LYS A 220 38.65 37.37 -10.36
C LYS A 220 39.77 37.46 -11.41
N LYS A 221 39.59 36.81 -12.56
CA LYS A 221 40.54 36.90 -13.67
C LYS A 221 40.63 38.34 -14.19
N TYR A 222 39.50 38.97 -14.48
CA TYR A 222 39.48 40.37 -14.95
C TYR A 222 40.13 41.33 -13.96
N THR A 223 39.91 41.17 -12.65
CA THR A 223 40.56 42.02 -11.63
C THR A 223 42.08 41.87 -11.68
N LYS A 224 42.57 40.63 -11.70
CA LYS A 224 44.00 40.33 -11.78
C LYS A 224 44.65 40.90 -13.06
N ASP A 225 43.99 40.73 -14.20
CA ASP A 225 44.48 41.24 -15.49
C ASP A 225 44.52 42.77 -15.49
N THR A 226 43.48 43.41 -14.94
CA THR A 226 43.41 44.88 -14.82
C THR A 226 44.51 45.43 -13.91
N GLU A 227 44.79 44.78 -12.78
CA GLU A 227 45.88 45.16 -11.88
C GLU A 227 47.26 44.99 -12.52
N SER A 228 47.46 43.90 -13.26
CA SER A 228 48.68 43.65 -14.02
C SER A 228 48.93 44.73 -15.06
N LEU A 229 47.90 45.06 -15.86
CA LEU A 229 47.96 46.12 -16.87
C LEU A 229 48.26 47.49 -16.24
N LYS A 230 47.61 47.82 -15.10
CA LYS A 230 47.91 49.06 -14.36
C LYS A 230 49.38 49.14 -13.93
N LYS A 231 49.97 48.04 -13.45
CA LYS A 231 51.40 47.98 -13.10
C LYS A 231 52.30 48.18 -14.32
N GLN A 232 51.97 47.55 -15.45
CA GLN A 232 52.72 47.71 -16.70
C GLN A 232 52.66 49.15 -17.22
N ILE A 233 51.48 49.77 -17.24
CA ILE A 233 51.29 51.17 -17.63
C ILE A 233 52.14 52.08 -16.74
N LYS A 234 52.11 51.91 -15.42
CA LYS A 234 52.90 52.71 -14.49
C LYS A 234 54.42 52.58 -14.75
N SER A 235 54.89 51.37 -15.03
CA SER A 235 56.30 51.12 -15.39
C SER A 235 56.69 51.80 -16.70
N LEU A 236 55.83 51.71 -17.73
CA LEU A 236 56.04 52.38 -19.02
C LEU A 236 56.03 53.90 -18.89
N GLN A 237 55.10 54.47 -18.13
CA GLN A 237 55.05 55.90 -17.82
C GLN A 237 56.34 56.37 -17.13
N GLN A 238 56.85 55.62 -16.14
CA GLN A 238 58.11 55.95 -15.48
C GLN A 238 59.32 55.90 -16.43
N LYS A 239 59.32 54.99 -17.41
CA LYS A 239 60.37 54.94 -18.43
C LYS A 239 60.29 56.13 -19.38
N LEU A 240 59.09 56.51 -19.82
CA LEU A 240 58.87 57.66 -20.70
C LEU A 240 59.26 59.00 -20.06
N VAL A 241 59.07 59.16 -18.74
CA VAL A 241 59.46 60.38 -18.00
C VAL A 241 60.97 60.45 -17.74
N LYS A 242 61.69 59.32 -17.84
CA LYS A 242 63.16 59.24 -17.64
C LYS A 242 63.97 59.37 -18.93
N CYS A 243 63.31 59.39 -20.10
CA CYS A 243 63.89 59.79 -21.37
C CYS A 243 63.63 61.27 -21.61
#